data_AF-A0A821UCK2-F1
#
_entry.id   AF-A0A821UCK2-F1
#
_cell.length_a   1.000
_cell.length_b   1.000
_cell.length_c   1.000
_cell.angle_alpha   90.00
_cell.angle_beta   90.00
_cell.angle_gamma   90.00
#
_symmetry.space_group_name_H-M   'P 1'
#
loop_
_entity.id
_entity.type
_entity.pdbx_description
1 polymer ?
#
loop_
_entity_poly.entity_id
_entity_poly.type
_entity_poly.pdbx_seq_one_letter_code
_entity_poly.pdbx_strand_id
1 'polypeptide(L)'
;MADINEYSNQTAKRTVSFSNLSQREAEIILGFKLRDFYDSQTQIEQFITTAAPEQLKNKIFGRLIDCIGSEGFPVATICPMNQSVVKANIGIILQAMVAYSQRTMNHDDLMLKREIEIISDSLGRGLTQMLLTLKSMWDVNNDQKMVHGFLTTAINWQLVTYDGQTWKLSEPSTLLLANMRKQEDRWLKNNTQILDAIYSILASI
;
A
#
# COMPACT_ATOMS: atom_id res chain seq x y z
N MET A 1 -29.13 -12.49 -19.29
CA MET A 1 -28.49 -11.26 -19.78
C MET A 1 -28.93 -10.17 -18.81
N ALA A 2 -28.16 -9.96 -17.74
CA ALA A 2 -28.55 -9.07 -16.65
C ALA A 2 -28.05 -7.66 -16.96
N ASP A 3 -28.94 -6.68 -16.79
CA ASP A 3 -28.76 -5.28 -17.14
C ASP A 3 -27.61 -4.61 -16.36
N ILE A 4 -26.74 -3.93 -17.10
CA ILE A 4 -25.60 -3.14 -16.60
C ILE A 4 -26.07 -1.81 -15.96
N ASN A 5 -27.38 -1.50 -16.02
CA ASN A 5 -27.93 -0.22 -15.59
C ASN A 5 -28.30 -0.10 -14.10
N GLU A 6 -28.13 -1.15 -13.29
CA GLU A 6 -28.53 -1.12 -11.87
C GLU A 6 -27.42 -0.67 -10.90
N TYR A 7 -26.25 -0.25 -11.41
CA TYR A 7 -25.13 0.20 -10.56
C TYR A 7 -25.09 1.71 -10.25
N SER A 8 -26.01 2.52 -10.81
CA SER A 8 -25.91 3.98 -10.71
C SER A 8 -26.76 4.66 -9.64
N ASN A 9 -27.58 3.95 -8.86
CA ASN A 9 -28.43 4.60 -7.86
C ASN A 9 -28.66 3.72 -6.62
N GLN A 10 -27.79 3.84 -5.61
CA GLN A 10 -28.15 3.62 -4.20
C GLN A 10 -27.04 4.10 -3.26
N THR A 11 -27.24 5.30 -2.71
CA THR A 11 -26.58 5.81 -1.52
C THR A 11 -26.98 4.96 -0.30
N ALA A 12 -26.23 3.90 -0.05
CA ALA A 12 -26.17 3.20 1.22
C ALA A 12 -24.77 2.60 1.37
N LYS A 13 -24.16 2.71 2.56
CA LYS A 13 -22.90 2.07 2.94
C LYS A 13 -22.98 0.56 2.74
N ARG A 14 -22.79 0.08 1.51
CA ARG A 14 -22.55 -1.33 1.21
C ARG A 14 -21.06 -1.55 1.33
N THR A 15 -20.65 -2.34 2.31
CA THR A 15 -19.39 -3.06 2.24
C THR A 15 -19.52 -4.05 1.08
N VAL A 16 -19.17 -3.62 -0.13
CA VAL A 16 -19.18 -4.51 -1.29
C VAL A 16 -18.06 -5.52 -1.07
N SER A 17 -18.42 -6.78 -0.84
CA SER A 17 -17.44 -7.86 -0.76
C SER A 17 -16.97 -8.18 -2.16
N PHE A 18 -15.78 -7.71 -2.52
CA PHE A 18 -15.14 -8.01 -3.81
C PHE A 18 -14.60 -9.44 -3.89
N SER A 19 -14.73 -10.24 -2.83
CA SER A 19 -14.22 -11.61 -2.73
C SER A 19 -14.78 -12.57 -3.77
N ASN A 20 -15.99 -12.31 -4.26
CA ASN A 20 -16.71 -13.20 -5.16
C ASN A 20 -16.67 -12.75 -6.62
N LEU A 21 -16.04 -11.61 -6.92
CA LEU A 21 -15.91 -11.14 -8.30
C LEU A 21 -14.88 -11.97 -9.05
N SER A 22 -15.25 -12.40 -10.25
CA SER A 22 -14.28 -12.96 -11.19
C SER A 22 -13.31 -11.87 -11.66
N GLN A 23 -12.13 -12.30 -12.11
CA GLN A 23 -11.14 -11.38 -12.70
C GLN A 23 -11.74 -10.56 -13.84
N ARG A 24 -12.58 -11.18 -14.69
CA ARG A 24 -13.21 -10.50 -15.83
C ARG A 24 -14.16 -9.40 -15.40
N GLU A 25 -14.97 -9.63 -14.37
CA GLU A 25 -15.87 -8.59 -13.83
C GLU A 25 -15.07 -7.45 -13.20
N ALA A 26 -14.00 -7.77 -12.48
CA ALA A 26 -13.12 -6.76 -11.92
C ALA A 26 -12.45 -5.90 -13.01
N GLU A 27 -11.94 -6.51 -14.09
CA GLU A 27 -11.36 -5.79 -15.22
C GLU A 27 -12.39 -4.87 -15.91
N ILE A 28 -13.66 -5.28 -16.00
CA ILE A 28 -14.74 -4.43 -16.52
C ILE A 28 -14.96 -3.23 -15.60
N ILE A 29 -15.02 -3.43 -14.29
CA ILE A 29 -15.21 -2.36 -13.30
C ILE A 29 -14.02 -1.38 -13.29
N LEU A 30 -12.81 -1.91 -13.40
CA LEU A 30 -11.56 -1.14 -13.38
C LEU A 30 -11.28 -0.43 -14.72
N GLY A 31 -11.85 -0.91 -15.82
CA GLY A 31 -11.67 -0.34 -17.15
C GLY A 31 -10.36 -0.71 -17.83
N PHE A 32 -9.64 -1.72 -17.33
CA PHE A 32 -8.38 -2.19 -17.91
C PHE A 32 -8.12 -3.67 -17.61
N LYS A 33 -7.17 -4.27 -18.34
CA LYS A 33 -6.69 -5.62 -18.11
C LYS A 33 -5.66 -5.65 -16.99
N LEU A 34 -5.85 -6.54 -16.02
CA LEU A 34 -4.98 -6.60 -14.84
C LEU A 34 -3.55 -7.01 -15.20
N ARG A 35 -3.38 -7.86 -16.21
CA ARG A 35 -2.06 -8.21 -16.74
C ARG A 35 -1.34 -6.98 -17.28
N ASP A 36 -1.97 -6.25 -18.19
CA ASP A 36 -1.39 -5.07 -18.83
C ASP A 36 -1.04 -4.00 -17.79
N PHE A 37 -1.90 -3.82 -16.78
CA PHE A 37 -1.63 -2.93 -15.65
C PHE A 37 -0.42 -3.40 -14.83
N TYR A 38 -0.34 -4.70 -14.52
CA TYR A 38 0.80 -5.24 -13.78
C TYR A 38 2.12 -5.15 -14.55
N ASP A 39 2.07 -5.28 -15.88
CA ASP A 39 3.25 -5.13 -16.75
C ASP A 39 3.63 -3.66 -16.95
N SER A 40 2.74 -2.71 -16.65
CA SER A 40 2.97 -1.25 -16.74
C SER A 40 3.66 -0.63 -15.52
N GLN A 41 4.30 -1.46 -14.68
CA GLN A 41 4.98 -1.00 -13.48
C GLN A 41 6.04 0.07 -13.76
N THR A 42 6.21 0.97 -12.80
CA THR A 42 7.18 2.07 -12.89
C THR A 42 8.04 2.16 -11.64
N GLN A 43 9.20 2.79 -11.76
CA GLN A 43 10.09 3.02 -10.62
C GLN A 43 9.38 3.83 -9.53
N ILE A 44 9.58 3.44 -8.27
CA ILE A 44 8.91 4.07 -7.11
C ILE A 44 9.26 5.56 -6.98
N GLU A 45 10.40 5.97 -7.51
CA GLU A 45 10.86 7.36 -7.58
C GLU A 45 9.89 8.27 -8.33
N GLN A 46 9.12 7.73 -9.27
CA GLN A 46 8.10 8.50 -10.01
C GLN A 46 6.88 8.88 -9.15
N PHE A 47 6.77 8.31 -7.95
CA PHE A 47 5.72 8.61 -6.97
C PHE A 47 6.18 9.62 -5.91
N ILE A 48 7.47 9.94 -5.88
CA ILE A 48 8.07 10.83 -4.88
C ILE A 48 7.94 12.27 -5.37
N THR A 49 7.09 13.06 -4.70
CA THR A 49 6.98 14.50 -4.95
C THR A 49 7.86 15.29 -3.99
N THR A 50 8.08 14.75 -2.78
CA THR A 50 8.84 15.40 -1.72
C THR A 50 9.68 14.37 -0.99
N ALA A 51 11.00 14.59 -0.93
CA ALA A 51 11.89 13.74 -0.16
C ALA A 51 11.71 13.98 1.35
N ALA A 52 11.81 12.91 2.14
CA ALA A 52 11.80 12.98 3.59
C ALA A 52 13.09 13.67 4.09
N PRO A 53 13.02 14.50 5.13
CA PRO A 53 14.23 14.98 5.80
C PRO A 53 15.06 13.82 6.35
N GLU A 54 16.40 13.86 6.25
CA GLU A 54 17.28 12.77 6.70
C GLU A 54 17.06 12.38 8.18
N GLN A 55 16.82 13.36 9.04
CA GLN A 55 16.51 13.12 10.46
C GLN A 55 15.24 12.28 10.66
N LEU A 56 14.29 12.38 9.73
CA LEU A 56 13.05 11.62 9.75
C LEU A 56 13.26 10.21 9.21
N LYS A 57 14.08 10.04 8.17
CA LYS A 57 14.40 8.73 7.60
C LYS A 57 14.92 7.77 8.67
N ASN A 58 15.85 8.24 9.51
CA ASN A 58 16.39 7.44 10.62
C ASN A 58 15.32 7.08 11.66
N LYS A 59 14.39 8.00 11.98
CA LYS A 59 13.30 7.74 12.91
C LYS A 59 12.32 6.71 12.36
N ILE A 60 11.95 6.84 11.09
CA ILE A 60 11.08 5.87 10.41
C ILE A 60 11.74 4.50 10.38
N PHE A 61 13.02 4.44 9.99
CA PHE A 61 13.80 3.21 9.97
C PHE A 61 13.83 2.56 11.37
N GLY A 62 14.14 3.32 12.42
CA GLY A 62 14.12 2.81 13.79
C GLY A 62 12.77 2.20 14.17
N ARG A 63 11.66 2.88 13.84
CA ARG A 63 10.30 2.36 14.08
C ARG A 63 10.02 1.10 13.28
N LEU A 64 10.45 1.05 12.02
CA LEU A 64 10.32 -0.13 11.18
C LEU A 64 10.98 -1.35 11.85
N ILE A 65 12.21 -1.17 12.33
CA ILE A 65 12.97 -2.21 13.03
C ILE A 65 12.29 -2.62 14.34
N ASP A 66 11.75 -1.67 15.09
CA ASP A 66 11.03 -1.96 16.33
C ASP A 66 9.76 -2.78 16.06
N CYS A 67 8.99 -2.46 15.01
CA CYS A 67 7.80 -3.21 14.61
C CYS A 67 8.18 -4.65 14.21
N ILE A 68 9.19 -4.78 13.35
CA ILE A 68 9.75 -6.08 12.92
C ILE A 68 10.20 -6.90 14.13
N GLY A 69 10.86 -6.27 15.09
CA GLY A 69 11.35 -6.91 16.31
C GLY A 69 10.23 -7.34 17.27
N SER A 70 9.19 -6.51 17.43
CA SER A 70 8.07 -6.80 18.34
C SER A 70 7.13 -7.88 17.84
N GLU A 71 6.91 -7.96 16.52
CA GLU A 71 6.00 -8.95 15.94
C GLU A 71 6.66 -10.32 15.71
N GLY A 72 7.99 -10.41 15.84
CA GLY A 72 8.72 -11.63 15.59
C GLY A 72 8.83 -11.93 14.10
N PHE A 73 9.41 -11.00 13.34
CA PHE A 73 9.89 -11.33 12.00
C PHE A 73 10.87 -12.51 12.11
N PRO A 74 10.84 -13.52 11.22
CA PRO A 74 11.67 -14.70 11.38
C PRO A 74 13.15 -14.30 11.27
N VAL A 75 13.80 -14.08 12.43
CA VAL A 75 15.23 -13.77 12.52
C VAL A 75 16.09 -14.96 12.07
N ALA A 76 15.51 -16.15 11.87
CA ALA A 76 16.19 -17.27 11.22
C ALA A 76 15.17 -18.27 10.67
N THR A 77 14.94 -18.30 9.35
CA THR A 77 14.72 -19.57 8.63
C THR A 77 14.76 -19.38 7.12
N ILE A 78 15.85 -19.81 6.53
CA ILE A 78 16.02 -20.06 5.09
C ILE A 78 15.55 -21.51 4.87
N CYS A 79 14.27 -21.75 4.53
CA CYS A 79 13.73 -22.98 3.89
C CYS A 79 12.19 -22.89 3.70
N PRO A 80 11.57 -23.67 2.79
CA PRO A 80 10.54 -23.17 1.88
C PRO A 80 9.28 -22.73 2.64
N MET A 81 8.93 -21.46 2.47
CA MET A 81 7.75 -20.84 3.04
C MET A 81 6.51 -21.22 2.22
N ASN A 82 5.72 -22.15 2.74
CA ASN A 82 4.42 -22.51 2.16
C ASN A 82 3.29 -21.67 2.78
N GLN A 83 3.53 -21.03 3.93
CA GLN A 83 2.52 -20.27 4.67
C GLN A 83 3.22 -19.15 5.47
N SER A 84 3.41 -18.00 4.84
CA SER A 84 3.84 -16.79 5.56
C SER A 84 2.61 -16.06 6.09
N VAL A 85 2.25 -16.30 7.35
CA VAL A 85 1.37 -15.39 8.11
C VAL A 85 2.21 -14.17 8.48
N VAL A 86 2.47 -13.30 7.49
CA VAL A 86 2.97 -11.96 7.76
C VAL A 86 1.74 -11.10 7.94
N LYS A 87 1.29 -10.96 9.19
CA LYS A 87 0.29 -9.95 9.54
C LYS A 87 0.80 -8.58 9.08
N ALA A 88 -0.12 -7.75 8.60
CA ALA A 88 0.14 -6.50 7.91
C ALA A 88 0.84 -5.44 8.79
N ASN A 89 2.15 -5.58 8.94
CA ASN A 89 3.03 -4.61 9.64
C ASN A 89 3.04 -3.21 8.99
N ILE A 90 2.47 -3.09 7.78
CA ILE A 90 2.20 -1.80 7.12
C ILE A 90 1.39 -0.88 8.02
N GLY A 91 0.36 -1.40 8.70
CA GLY A 91 -0.52 -0.59 9.54
C GLY A 91 0.26 0.15 10.63
N ILE A 92 1.19 -0.53 11.30
CA ILE A 92 2.01 0.05 12.38
C ILE A 92 3.02 1.06 11.83
N ILE A 93 3.66 0.74 10.69
CA ILE A 93 4.61 1.64 10.03
C ILE A 93 3.90 2.93 9.62
N LEU A 94 2.76 2.81 8.93
CA LEU A 94 1.95 3.96 8.53
C LEU A 94 1.45 4.73 9.75
N GLN A 95 1.02 4.07 10.83
CA GLN A 95 0.58 4.72 12.07
C GLN A 95 1.69 5.57 12.68
N ALA A 96 2.92 5.04 12.74
CA ALA A 96 4.07 5.78 13.25
C ALA A 96 4.35 7.03 12.40
N MET A 97 4.22 6.94 11.08
CA MET A 97 4.44 8.07 10.19
C MET A 97 3.30 9.10 10.21
N VAL A 98 2.04 8.65 10.34
CA VAL A 98 0.89 9.53 10.53
C VAL A 98 1.02 10.29 11.85
N ALA A 99 1.36 9.60 12.95
CA ALA A 99 1.58 10.24 14.24
C ALA A 99 2.73 11.27 14.20
N TYR A 100 3.76 11.02 13.38
CA TYR A 100 4.82 12.00 13.15
C TYR A 100 4.33 13.20 12.34
N SER A 101 3.59 12.95 11.25
CA SER A 101 3.06 13.99 10.36
C SER A 101 2.09 14.91 11.11
N GLN A 102 1.22 14.36 11.95
CA GLN A 102 0.37 15.11 12.88
C GLN A 102 1.19 16.06 13.76
N ARG A 103 2.30 15.57 14.35
CA ARG A 103 3.13 16.35 15.28
C ARG A 103 4.02 17.41 14.64
N THR A 104 4.36 17.24 13.37
CA THR A 104 5.43 18.04 12.73
C THR A 104 4.98 18.82 11.50
N MET A 105 3.88 18.39 10.88
CA MET A 105 3.35 18.96 9.65
C MET A 105 1.96 19.58 9.86
N ASN A 106 1.48 19.68 11.12
CA ASN A 106 0.19 20.27 11.53
C ASN A 106 -1.05 19.65 10.82
N HIS A 107 -0.96 18.40 10.37
CA HIS A 107 -2.10 17.68 9.82
C HIS A 107 -2.85 16.95 10.92
N ASP A 108 -3.74 17.64 11.64
CA ASP A 108 -4.58 17.03 12.69
C ASP A 108 -5.70 16.14 12.12
N ASP A 109 -5.91 16.19 10.80
CA ASP A 109 -6.95 15.46 10.06
C ASP A 109 -6.45 14.15 9.41
N LEU A 110 -5.13 13.92 9.41
CA LEU A 110 -4.50 12.70 8.93
C LEU A 110 -4.93 11.51 9.80
N MET A 111 -5.95 10.77 9.35
CA MET A 111 -6.40 9.53 9.98
C MET A 111 -6.21 8.37 9.02
N LEU A 112 -5.54 7.29 9.47
CA LEU A 112 -5.54 6.01 8.75
C LEU A 112 -6.93 5.42 8.80
N LYS A 113 -7.73 5.71 7.79
CA LYS A 113 -9.03 5.07 7.60
C LYS A 113 -8.80 3.75 6.86
N ARG A 114 -8.92 2.67 7.64
CA ARG A 114 -9.17 1.29 7.19
C ARG A 114 -7.94 0.55 6.65
N GLU A 115 -7.34 -0.23 7.54
CA GLU A 115 -6.63 -1.45 7.17
C GLU A 115 -7.66 -2.42 6.56
N ILE A 116 -7.73 -2.49 5.23
CA ILE A 116 -8.34 -3.67 4.60
C ILE A 116 -7.20 -4.67 4.44
N GLU A 117 -7.09 -5.57 5.40
CA GLU A 117 -6.25 -6.75 5.25
C GLU A 117 -6.90 -7.64 4.18
N ILE A 118 -6.30 -7.62 2.98
CA ILE A 118 -6.73 -8.47 1.88
C ILE A 118 -5.90 -9.75 1.95
N ILE A 119 -6.43 -10.74 2.67
CA ILE A 119 -5.84 -12.07 2.71
C ILE A 119 -6.31 -12.81 1.45
N SER A 120 -5.39 -13.06 0.53
CA SER A 120 -5.67 -13.77 -0.70
C SER A 120 -4.74 -14.97 -0.88
N ASP A 121 -5.25 -16.02 -1.53
CA ASP A 121 -4.49 -17.21 -1.87
C ASP A 121 -3.49 -16.99 -3.03
N SER A 122 -3.56 -15.83 -3.68
CA SER A 122 -2.72 -15.48 -4.82
C SER A 122 -2.57 -13.98 -4.96
N LEU A 123 -1.40 -13.55 -5.46
CA LEU A 123 -1.10 -12.15 -5.71
C LEU A 123 -2.13 -11.49 -6.64
N GLY A 124 -2.57 -12.20 -7.69
CA GLY A 124 -3.55 -11.68 -8.65
C GLY A 124 -4.91 -11.37 -8.01
N ARG A 125 -5.42 -12.27 -7.15
CA ARG A 125 -6.68 -12.01 -6.43
C ARG A 125 -6.52 -10.91 -5.37
N GLY A 126 -5.40 -10.89 -4.66
CA GLY A 126 -5.10 -9.83 -3.68
C GLY A 126 -5.04 -8.45 -4.34
N LEU A 127 -4.29 -8.32 -5.44
CA LEU A 127 -4.20 -7.10 -6.23
C LEU A 127 -5.57 -6.67 -6.75
N THR A 128 -6.36 -7.59 -7.28
CA THR A 128 -7.71 -7.30 -7.79
C THR A 128 -8.60 -6.68 -6.71
N GLN A 129 -8.67 -7.32 -5.54
CA GLN A 129 -9.49 -6.84 -4.43
C GLN A 129 -8.99 -5.49 -3.90
N MET A 130 -7.67 -5.26 -3.92
CA MET A 130 -7.07 -3.98 -3.52
C MET A 130 -7.48 -2.87 -4.49
N LEU A 131 -7.35 -3.09 -5.80
CA LEU A 131 -7.71 -2.07 -6.80
C LEU A 131 -9.20 -1.71 -6.74
N LEU A 132 -10.08 -2.70 -6.59
CA LEU A 132 -11.52 -2.46 -6.42
C LEU A 132 -11.82 -1.69 -5.12
N THR A 133 -11.09 -1.99 -4.05
CA THR A 133 -11.18 -1.25 -2.79
C THR A 133 -10.77 0.20 -2.97
N LEU A 134 -9.62 0.46 -3.59
CA LEU A 134 -9.12 1.83 -3.83
C LEU A 134 -10.07 2.62 -4.73
N LYS A 135 -10.63 1.97 -5.77
CA LYS A 135 -11.65 2.58 -6.62
C LYS A 135 -12.89 2.96 -5.82
N SER A 136 -13.40 2.03 -5.02
CA SER A 136 -14.57 2.29 -4.18
C SER A 136 -14.30 3.37 -3.13
N MET A 137 -13.08 3.46 -2.60
CA MET A 137 -12.70 4.55 -1.69
C MET A 137 -12.75 5.89 -2.41
N TRP A 138 -12.19 5.98 -3.62
CA TRP A 138 -12.27 7.21 -4.43
C TRP A 138 -13.73 7.57 -4.78
N ASP A 139 -14.53 6.59 -5.24
CA ASP A 139 -15.93 6.81 -5.63
C ASP A 139 -16.81 7.28 -4.45
N VAL A 140 -16.45 6.92 -3.20
CA VAL A 140 -17.19 7.29 -1.97
C VAL A 140 -16.63 8.57 -1.34
N ASN A 141 -15.35 8.88 -1.55
CA ASN A 141 -14.71 10.06 -1.00
C ASN A 141 -15.05 11.28 -1.88
N ASN A 142 -15.87 12.19 -1.37
CA ASN A 142 -16.30 13.40 -2.08
C ASN A 142 -15.22 14.49 -2.20
N ASP A 143 -14.00 14.25 -1.71
CA ASP A 143 -12.91 15.21 -1.73
C ASP A 143 -12.06 15.15 -3.01
N GLN A 144 -12.32 14.17 -3.88
CA GLN A 144 -11.56 13.92 -5.12
C GLN A 144 -10.05 13.83 -4.89
N LYS A 145 -9.62 13.47 -3.68
CA LYS A 145 -8.21 13.32 -3.35
C LYS A 145 -7.67 12.01 -3.92
N MET A 146 -6.37 12.00 -4.21
CA MET A 146 -5.66 10.80 -4.64
C MET A 146 -5.76 9.72 -3.55
N VAL A 147 -6.05 8.50 -3.96
CA VAL A 147 -6.08 7.33 -3.06
C VAL A 147 -4.79 6.54 -3.24
N HIS A 148 -4.19 6.15 -2.12
CA HIS A 148 -2.95 5.40 -2.07
C HIS A 148 -3.19 4.01 -1.47
N GLY A 149 -2.53 2.99 -2.02
CA GLY A 149 -2.56 1.63 -1.50
C GLY A 149 -1.17 0.99 -1.50
N PHE A 150 -0.90 0.14 -0.53
CA PHE A 150 0.35 -0.61 -0.44
C PHE A 150 0.07 -2.10 -0.60
N LEU A 151 0.71 -2.71 -1.59
CA LEU A 151 0.71 -4.16 -1.80
C LEU A 151 2.00 -4.72 -1.21
N THR A 152 1.89 -5.74 -0.36
CA THR A 152 3.06 -6.39 0.25
C THR A 152 3.03 -7.90 0.03
N THR A 153 4.18 -8.46 -0.32
CA THR A 153 4.42 -9.90 -0.32
C THR A 153 5.49 -10.23 0.72
N ALA A 154 5.22 -9.89 1.98
CA ALA A 154 6.16 -9.94 3.11
C ALA A 154 7.40 -9.03 2.92
N ILE A 155 8.32 -9.46 2.05
CA ILE A 155 9.63 -8.83 1.82
C ILE A 155 9.53 -7.64 0.86
N ASN A 156 8.70 -7.75 -0.18
CA ASN A 156 8.57 -6.74 -1.22
C ASN A 156 7.30 -5.92 -1.05
N TRP A 157 7.41 -4.64 -1.37
CA TRP A 157 6.33 -3.66 -1.32
C TRP A 157 6.15 -3.03 -2.69
N GLN A 158 4.90 -2.73 -3.03
CA GLN A 158 4.54 -1.94 -4.19
C GLN A 158 3.54 -0.86 -3.78
N LEU A 159 3.70 0.33 -4.33
CA LEU A 159 2.79 1.45 -4.16
C LEU A 159 1.81 1.48 -5.33
N VAL A 160 0.53 1.65 -5.01
CA VAL A 160 -0.54 1.91 -5.97
C VAL A 160 -1.14 3.28 -5.69
N THR A 161 -1.38 4.05 -6.74
CA THR A 161 -2.10 5.32 -6.65
C THR A 161 -3.22 5.40 -7.67
N TYR A 162 -4.30 6.07 -7.30
CA TYR A 162 -5.43 6.38 -8.17
C TYR A 162 -5.93 7.81 -7.94
N ASP A 163 -5.98 8.61 -8.99
CA ASP A 163 -6.45 10.01 -8.95
C ASP A 163 -7.90 10.19 -9.44
N GLY A 164 -8.59 9.08 -9.74
CA GLY A 164 -9.92 9.09 -10.35
C GLY A 164 -9.92 8.79 -11.85
N GLN A 165 -8.80 9.00 -12.53
CA GLN A 165 -8.65 8.75 -13.97
C GLN A 165 -7.54 7.76 -14.27
N THR A 166 -6.41 7.90 -13.60
CA THR A 166 -5.16 7.19 -13.90
C THR A 166 -4.75 6.32 -12.73
N TRP A 167 -4.41 5.07 -13.04
CA TRP A 167 -3.78 4.14 -12.12
C TRP A 167 -2.28 4.13 -12.31
N LYS A 168 -1.52 4.05 -11.22
CA LYS A 168 -0.09 3.76 -11.26
C LYS A 168 0.25 2.66 -10.26
N LEU A 169 1.19 1.80 -10.63
CA LEU A 169 1.75 0.74 -9.80
C LEU A 169 3.27 0.84 -9.84
N SER A 170 3.91 0.78 -8.68
CA SER A 170 5.37 0.74 -8.61
C SER A 170 5.91 -0.66 -8.84
N GLU A 171 7.15 -0.75 -9.31
CA GLU A 171 7.94 -1.97 -9.24
C GLU A 171 8.08 -2.44 -7.78
N PRO A 172 8.20 -3.76 -7.53
CA PRO A 172 8.48 -4.30 -6.21
C PRO A 172 9.78 -3.75 -5.63
N SER A 173 9.69 -3.10 -4.48
CA SER A 173 10.83 -2.63 -3.71
C SER A 173 11.02 -3.52 -2.48
N THR A 174 12.24 -4.02 -2.26
CA THR A 174 12.55 -4.85 -1.10
C THR A 174 12.60 -3.98 0.16
N LEU A 175 11.64 -4.15 1.06
CA LEU A 175 11.61 -3.42 2.32
C LEU A 175 12.40 -4.15 3.40
N LEU A 176 12.25 -5.48 3.50
CA LEU A 176 12.72 -6.25 4.66
C LEU A 176 13.98 -7.05 4.35
N LEU A 177 15.06 -6.81 5.10
CA LEU A 177 16.27 -7.65 5.09
C LEU A 177 16.48 -8.27 6.49
N ALA A 178 16.87 -9.56 6.55
CA ALA A 178 17.05 -10.27 7.82
C ALA A 178 18.02 -9.60 8.81
N ASN A 179 18.89 -8.70 8.35
CA ASN A 179 19.89 -8.00 9.15
C ASN A 179 19.80 -6.47 9.03
N MET A 180 18.61 -5.90 8.75
CA MET A 180 18.49 -4.44 8.56
C MET A 180 19.12 -3.63 9.69
N ARG A 181 18.92 -4.01 10.97
CA ARG A 181 19.52 -3.30 12.12
C ARG A 181 21.06 -3.24 12.06
N LYS A 182 21.72 -4.31 11.57
CA LYS A 182 23.18 -4.36 11.43
C LYS A 182 23.67 -3.73 10.12
N GLN A 183 22.76 -3.42 9.20
CA GLN A 183 23.04 -2.87 7.88
C GLN A 183 22.28 -1.56 7.67
N GLU A 184 22.07 -0.78 8.73
CA GLU A 184 21.27 0.45 8.69
C GLU A 184 21.74 1.40 7.60
N ASP A 185 23.04 1.77 7.60
CA ASP A 185 23.59 2.68 6.59
C ASP A 185 23.40 2.17 5.15
N ARG A 186 23.63 0.87 4.95
CA ARG A 186 23.43 0.24 3.64
C ARG A 186 21.96 0.22 3.25
N TRP A 187 21.08 -0.04 4.20
CA TRP A 187 19.66 -0.10 3.96
C TRP A 187 19.12 1.29 3.63
N LEU A 188 19.44 2.30 4.43
CA LEU A 188 19.06 3.70 4.19
C LEU A 188 19.56 4.17 2.82
N LYS A 189 20.82 3.87 2.48
CA LYS A 189 21.39 4.23 1.17
C LYS A 189 20.64 3.60 0.00
N ASN A 190 20.18 2.35 0.14
CA ASN A 190 19.61 1.58 -0.97
C ASN A 190 18.07 1.61 -1.03
N ASN A 191 17.40 2.02 0.04
CA ASN A 191 15.94 1.95 0.20
C ASN A 191 15.33 3.28 0.65
N THR A 192 16.09 4.39 0.60
CA THR A 192 15.61 5.73 0.93
C THR A 192 14.34 6.10 0.18
N GLN A 193 14.23 5.68 -1.08
CA GLN A 193 13.09 5.95 -1.96
C GLN A 193 11.77 5.43 -1.38
N ILE A 194 11.79 4.37 -0.57
CA ILE A 194 10.59 3.87 0.11
C ILE A 194 10.18 4.85 1.21
N LEU A 195 11.14 5.37 1.98
CA LEU A 195 10.87 6.36 3.02
C LEU A 195 10.37 7.68 2.42
N ASP A 196 10.98 8.09 1.32
CA ASP A 196 10.62 9.29 0.57
C ASP A 196 9.21 9.17 -0.06
N ALA A 197 8.85 7.98 -0.58
CA ALA A 197 7.51 7.72 -1.10
C ALA A 197 6.44 7.76 -0.01
N ILE A 198 6.69 7.13 1.15
CA ILE A 198 5.72 7.16 2.25
C ILE A 198 5.57 8.58 2.79
N TYR A 199 6.68 9.32 2.91
CA TYR A 199 6.62 10.74 3.30
C TYR A 199 5.86 11.60 2.30
N SER A 200 6.11 11.43 0.99
CA SER A 200 5.39 12.14 -0.07
C SER A 200 3.88 11.94 0.03
N ILE A 201 3.45 10.70 0.29
CA ILE A 201 2.02 10.38 0.46
C ILE A 201 1.44 11.13 1.64
N LEU A 202 2.11 11.08 2.80
CA LEU A 202 1.62 11.72 4.01
C LEU A 202 1.59 13.24 3.93
N ALA A 203 2.56 13.83 3.22
CA ALA A 203 2.61 15.26 2.96
C ALA A 203 1.51 15.72 1.99
N SER A 204 0.92 14.81 1.21
CA SER A 204 -0.11 15.13 0.21
C SER A 204 -1.54 15.06 0.73
N ILE A 205 -1.76 14.50 1.92
CA ILE A 205 -3.08 14.30 2.54
C ILE A 205 -3.47 15.53 3.34
#